data_AF-A0A1Q5U1K9-F1
#
_entry.id   AF-A0A1Q5U1K9-F1
#
_cell.length_a   1.000
_cell.length_b   1.000
_cell.length_c   1.000
_cell.angle_alpha   90.00
_cell.angle_beta   90.00
_cell.angle_gamma   90.00
#
_symmetry.space_group_name_H-M   'P 1'
#
loop_
_entity.id
_entity.type
_entity.pdbx_description
1 polymer ?
#
loop_
_entity_poly.entity_id
_entity_poly.type
_entity_poly.pdbx_seq_one_letter_code
_entity_poly.pdbx_strand_id
1 'polypeptide(L)'
;MAEPHRSSLCPQQECFARVVWAVHILYYLTKTRSHEELLEAESNVESGSDTDDSSDDEIDYNTENKVILSGPQDSIRRKFLACIAQLLSPCKGWDGVTATAIREGEDGVEVDIARNDGFLSGGFCFDTAREPQFRNFRIVLVNPKSKTMLEAKYRIKISEAWERLGLGTIPGPVVQKLDSFSENFEEVCAETVSLHIEMQLVMHYDERGALQPTFDYFGCRKKTCLLCETFLRGLPSPVATRGRHGVCYPASAVPESKSGDIEVAIQQLEKSLVGHIRGFLSDLTNLRQGGLAVNIAQSDMVSDFSRFTLEERQRREQHVSLFENEETMKQSDLLMM
;
A
#
# COMPACT_ATOMS: atom_id res chain seq x y z
N MET A 1 47.64 -13.11 7.78
CA MET A 1 47.05 -11.76 7.83
C MET A 1 45.76 -11.82 7.04
N ALA A 2 44.63 -11.86 7.71
CA ALA A 2 43.30 -11.81 7.09
C ALA A 2 42.64 -10.54 7.60
N GLU A 3 42.33 -9.61 6.70
CA GLU A 3 41.56 -8.41 7.01
C GLU A 3 40.12 -8.81 7.40
N PRO A 4 39.55 -8.23 8.45
CA PRO A 4 38.13 -8.36 8.68
C PRO A 4 37.40 -7.38 7.76
N HIS A 5 36.61 -7.90 6.82
CA HIS A 5 35.59 -7.14 6.12
C HIS A 5 34.70 -6.44 7.16
N ARG A 6 34.90 -5.13 7.36
CA ARG A 6 33.98 -4.25 8.06
C ARG A 6 32.77 -4.01 7.15
N SER A 7 31.83 -4.93 7.13
CA SER A 7 30.43 -4.58 6.84
C SER A 7 29.90 -3.85 8.07
N SER A 8 29.98 -2.51 8.04
CA SER A 8 29.35 -1.65 9.04
C SER A 8 27.83 -1.77 8.90
N LEU A 9 27.25 -2.78 9.53
CA LEU A 9 25.80 -2.85 9.73
C LEU A 9 25.39 -1.63 10.57
N CYS A 10 24.58 -0.76 9.97
CA CYS A 10 23.90 0.31 10.68
C CYS A 10 23.08 -0.33 11.82
N PRO A 11 23.14 0.18 13.07
CA PRO A 11 22.30 -0.34 14.14
C PRO A 11 20.83 -0.38 13.71
N GLN A 12 20.12 -1.47 13.99
CA GLN A 12 18.72 -1.67 13.56
C GLN A 12 17.80 -0.47 13.89
N GLN A 13 17.99 0.12 15.07
CA GLN A 13 17.26 1.31 15.52
C GLN A 13 17.59 2.58 14.71
N GLU A 14 18.81 2.68 14.18
CA GLU A 14 19.16 3.78 13.28
C GLU A 14 18.50 3.61 11.90
N CYS A 15 18.44 2.40 11.36
CA CYS A 15 17.66 2.14 10.14
C CYS A 15 16.18 2.50 10.32
N PHE A 16 15.59 2.10 11.45
CA PHE A 16 14.23 2.49 11.80
C PHE A 16 14.07 4.02 11.86
N ALA A 17 14.96 4.71 12.57
CA ALA A 17 14.95 6.17 12.66
C ALA A 17 15.01 6.86 11.29
N ARG A 18 15.90 6.39 10.41
CA ARG A 18 16.06 6.94 9.06
C ARG A 18 14.78 6.81 8.24
N VAL A 19 14.10 5.67 8.32
CA VAL A 19 12.80 5.50 7.64
C VAL A 19 11.75 6.43 8.22
N VAL A 20 11.62 6.52 9.56
CA VAL A 20 10.67 7.44 10.20
C VAL A 20 10.91 8.88 9.75
N TRP A 21 12.15 9.36 9.82
CA TRP A 21 12.50 10.71 9.36
C TRP A 21 12.14 10.93 7.88
N ALA A 22 12.50 9.99 7.01
CA ALA A 22 12.25 10.10 5.57
C ALA A 22 10.75 10.12 5.26
N VAL A 23 9.95 9.33 5.97
CA VAL A 23 8.48 9.31 5.84
C VAL A 23 7.87 10.64 6.23
N HIS A 24 8.24 11.19 7.41
CA HIS A 24 7.71 12.47 7.87
C HIS A 24 8.10 13.62 6.93
N ILE A 25 9.36 13.67 6.52
CA ILE A 25 9.85 14.68 5.57
C ILE A 25 9.10 14.57 4.25
N LEU A 26 9.01 13.37 3.67
CA LEU A 26 8.28 13.16 2.42
C LEU A 26 6.81 13.60 2.56
N TYR A 27 6.16 13.22 3.65
CA TYR A 27 4.79 13.61 3.92
C TYR A 27 4.63 15.13 3.99
N TYR A 28 5.48 15.86 4.72
CA TYR A 28 5.42 17.33 4.77
C TYR A 28 5.62 17.99 3.41
N LEU A 29 6.51 17.45 2.58
CA LEU A 29 6.75 17.96 1.23
C LEU A 29 5.53 17.74 0.31
N THR A 30 4.85 16.60 0.44
CA THR A 30 3.70 16.26 -0.41
C THR A 30 2.36 16.79 0.09
N LYS A 31 2.20 17.04 1.41
CA LYS A 31 0.92 17.44 2.03
C LYS A 31 0.30 18.70 1.43
N THR A 32 1.12 19.62 0.89
CA THR A 32 0.61 20.82 0.22
C THR A 32 -0.01 20.56 -1.15
N ARG A 33 0.38 19.50 -1.89
CA ARG A 33 -0.23 19.19 -3.20
C ARG A 33 -1.68 18.71 -3.04
N SER A 34 -1.98 17.95 -1.97
CA SER A 34 -3.33 17.44 -1.73
C SER A 34 -4.33 18.51 -1.28
N HIS A 35 -3.89 19.68 -0.80
CA HIS A 35 -4.81 20.73 -0.33
C HIS A 35 -5.31 21.62 -1.49
N GLU A 36 -4.53 21.77 -2.56
CA GLU A 36 -4.96 22.44 -3.80
C GLU A 36 -5.91 21.53 -4.62
N GLU A 37 -5.67 20.21 -4.65
CA GLU A 37 -6.58 19.25 -5.31
C GLU A 37 -7.89 19.00 -4.54
N LEU A 38 -7.92 19.17 -3.22
CA LEU A 38 -9.14 19.03 -2.41
C LEU A 38 -10.06 20.26 -2.52
N LEU A 39 -9.52 21.46 -2.69
CA LEU A 39 -10.32 22.69 -2.80
C LEU A 39 -11.01 22.83 -4.17
N GLU A 40 -10.46 22.23 -5.24
CA GLU A 40 -11.13 22.21 -6.56
C GLU A 40 -12.20 21.11 -6.69
N ALA A 41 -12.12 20.05 -5.86
CA ALA A 41 -13.12 18.99 -5.82
C ALA A 41 -14.36 19.38 -4.99
N GLU A 42 -14.22 20.25 -4.00
CA GLU A 42 -15.32 20.70 -3.13
C GLU A 42 -16.06 21.94 -3.68
N SER A 43 -15.48 22.72 -4.59
CA SER A 43 -16.12 23.92 -5.14
C SER A 43 -16.98 23.69 -6.39
N ASN A 44 -17.00 22.47 -6.95
CA ASN A 44 -17.69 22.15 -8.22
C ASN A 44 -18.96 21.30 -8.06
N VAL A 45 -19.47 21.12 -6.83
CA VAL A 45 -20.74 20.39 -6.60
C VAL A 45 -21.66 21.20 -5.69
N GLU A 46 -22.08 22.39 -6.12
CA GLU A 46 -23.35 22.97 -5.69
C GLU A 46 -24.01 23.74 -6.83
N SER A 47 -24.92 23.06 -7.54
CA SER A 47 -26.24 23.59 -7.95
C SER A 47 -26.92 22.61 -8.91
N GLY A 48 -27.93 21.89 -8.41
CA GLY A 48 -28.77 21.02 -9.22
C GLY A 48 -29.78 20.22 -8.39
N SER A 49 -30.80 20.92 -7.92
CA SER A 49 -32.09 20.50 -7.32
C SER A 49 -32.48 19.02 -7.19
N ASP A 50 -32.96 18.69 -5.98
CA ASP A 50 -34.17 17.93 -5.64
C ASP A 50 -34.47 16.60 -6.37
N THR A 51 -34.40 15.49 -5.63
CA THR A 51 -35.59 14.81 -5.09
C THR A 51 -35.17 13.71 -4.12
N ASP A 52 -35.64 13.82 -2.87
CA ASP A 52 -35.64 12.75 -1.88
C ASP A 52 -36.45 11.57 -2.43
N ASP A 53 -35.80 10.45 -2.73
CA ASP A 53 -36.45 9.15 -2.71
C ASP A 53 -35.65 8.22 -1.81
N SER A 54 -36.23 8.01 -0.62
CA SER A 54 -35.76 7.11 0.40
C SER A 54 -36.05 5.68 -0.05
N SER A 55 -35.11 5.03 -0.75
CA SER A 55 -35.17 3.57 -0.92
C SER A 55 -34.32 2.89 0.16
N ASP A 56 -35.02 2.45 1.19
CA ASP A 56 -34.60 1.47 2.19
C ASP A 56 -34.37 0.14 1.46
N ASP A 57 -33.16 -0.07 0.90
CA ASP A 57 -32.79 -1.35 0.32
C ASP A 57 -32.44 -2.32 1.46
N GLU A 58 -33.48 -3.03 1.91
CA GLU A 58 -33.36 -4.24 2.70
C GLU A 58 -32.30 -5.16 2.08
N ILE A 59 -31.33 -5.56 2.91
CA ILE A 59 -30.32 -6.54 2.55
C ILE A 59 -31.01 -7.89 2.34
N ASP A 60 -31.36 -8.19 1.09
CA ASP A 60 -31.83 -9.51 0.67
C ASP A 60 -30.65 -10.49 0.71
N TYR A 61 -30.69 -11.43 1.67
CA TYR A 61 -29.72 -12.51 1.80
C TYR A 61 -29.93 -13.65 0.79
N ASN A 62 -30.86 -13.56 -0.15
CA ASN A 62 -31.14 -14.63 -1.10
C ASN A 62 -30.77 -14.27 -2.54
N THR A 63 -29.51 -14.47 -2.89
CA THR A 63 -29.20 -14.90 -4.26
C THR A 63 -28.01 -15.86 -4.23
N GLU A 64 -28.31 -17.16 -4.17
CA GLU A 64 -27.41 -18.25 -4.56
C GLU A 64 -27.15 -18.19 -6.08
N ASN A 65 -26.56 -17.09 -6.58
CA ASN A 65 -25.96 -17.09 -7.89
C ASN A 65 -24.62 -17.80 -7.75
N LYS A 66 -24.60 -19.09 -8.09
CA LYS A 66 -23.40 -19.90 -8.24
C LYS A 66 -22.57 -19.32 -9.40
N VAL A 67 -21.87 -18.22 -9.14
CA VAL A 67 -20.89 -17.65 -10.06
C VAL A 67 -19.81 -18.71 -10.22
N ILE A 68 -19.82 -19.40 -11.35
CA ILE A 68 -18.71 -20.26 -11.74
C ILE A 68 -17.52 -19.33 -11.94
N LEU A 69 -16.58 -19.35 -10.99
CA LEU A 69 -15.34 -18.59 -11.07
C LEU A 69 -14.45 -19.27 -12.13
N SER A 70 -14.70 -19.00 -13.41
CA SER A 70 -13.96 -19.53 -14.56
C SER A 70 -12.66 -18.76 -14.85
N GLY A 71 -12.07 -18.13 -13.83
CA GLY A 71 -10.82 -17.38 -13.94
C GLY A 71 -9.58 -18.25 -13.69
N PRO A 72 -8.38 -17.77 -14.07
CA PRO A 72 -7.12 -18.36 -13.61
C PRO A 72 -7.15 -18.54 -12.09
N GLN A 73 -6.65 -19.67 -11.58
CA GLN A 73 -6.72 -20.05 -10.16
C GLN A 73 -6.25 -18.91 -9.23
N ASP A 74 -5.24 -18.15 -9.64
CA ASP A 74 -4.74 -17.00 -8.89
C ASP A 74 -5.70 -15.82 -8.82
N SER A 75 -6.48 -15.57 -9.87
CA SER A 75 -7.50 -14.51 -9.85
C SER A 75 -8.59 -14.81 -8.83
N ILE A 76 -8.93 -16.09 -8.68
CA ILE A 76 -9.87 -16.61 -7.69
C ILE A 76 -9.31 -16.41 -6.29
N ARG A 77 -8.06 -16.84 -6.04
CA ARG A 77 -7.39 -16.67 -4.74
C ARG A 77 -7.30 -15.20 -4.32
N ARG A 78 -6.90 -14.31 -5.23
CA ARG A 78 -6.83 -12.86 -4.97
C ARG A 78 -8.19 -12.29 -4.58
N LYS A 79 -9.25 -12.66 -5.32
CA LYS A 79 -10.62 -12.21 -5.04
C LYS A 79 -11.12 -12.78 -3.72
N PHE A 80 -10.88 -14.06 -3.45
CA PHE A 80 -11.23 -14.74 -2.20
C PHE A 80 -10.62 -14.04 -0.98
N LEU A 81 -9.31 -13.80 -1.01
CA LEU A 81 -8.61 -13.09 0.07
C LEU A 81 -9.11 -11.66 0.24
N ALA A 82 -9.34 -10.94 -0.87
CA ALA A 82 -9.92 -9.59 -0.80
C ALA A 82 -11.33 -9.58 -0.20
N CYS A 83 -12.16 -10.58 -0.50
CA CYS A 83 -13.49 -10.73 0.07
C CYS A 83 -13.44 -11.00 1.58
N ILE A 84 -12.55 -11.89 2.05
CA ILE A 84 -12.36 -12.13 3.49
C ILE A 84 -11.90 -10.85 4.20
N ALA A 85 -10.91 -10.15 3.64
CA ALA A 85 -10.41 -8.90 4.20
C ALA A 85 -11.50 -7.83 4.28
N GLN A 86 -12.38 -7.76 3.27
CA GLN A 86 -13.53 -6.85 3.26
C GLN A 86 -14.57 -7.24 4.32
N LEU A 87 -14.91 -8.53 4.43
CA LEU A 87 -15.92 -9.04 5.36
C LEU A 87 -15.53 -8.80 6.82
N LEU A 88 -14.24 -8.94 7.13
CA LEU A 88 -13.72 -8.87 8.49
C LEU A 88 -13.23 -7.47 8.89
N SER A 89 -13.53 -6.45 8.08
CA SER A 89 -13.20 -5.06 8.39
C SER A 89 -14.48 -4.34 8.89
N PRO A 90 -14.63 -4.15 10.20
CA PRO A 90 -15.92 -3.79 10.81
C PRO A 90 -16.35 -2.34 10.53
N CYS A 91 -15.43 -1.44 10.16
CA CYS A 91 -15.71 -0.03 10.04
C CYS A 91 -15.08 0.62 8.79
N LYS A 92 -15.70 1.70 8.32
CA LYS A 92 -15.05 2.65 7.40
C LYS A 92 -14.01 3.43 8.21
N GLY A 93 -12.74 3.35 7.82
CA GLY A 93 -11.64 3.96 8.58
C GLY A 93 -10.33 3.20 8.43
N TRP A 94 -9.29 3.60 9.14
CA TRP A 94 -7.96 2.95 9.15
C TRP A 94 -7.83 1.90 10.26
N ASP A 95 -8.60 2.04 11.36
CA ASP A 95 -8.41 1.24 12.57
C ASP A 95 -8.89 -0.20 12.41
N GLY A 96 -10.01 -0.41 11.72
CA GLY A 96 -10.55 -1.74 11.45
C GLY A 96 -10.07 -2.37 10.14
N VAL A 97 -8.98 -1.90 9.52
CA VAL A 97 -8.51 -2.46 8.24
C VAL A 97 -7.87 -3.83 8.46
N THR A 98 -8.19 -4.76 7.57
CA THR A 98 -7.78 -6.17 7.64
C THR A 98 -6.93 -6.56 6.43
N ALA A 99 -5.89 -7.36 6.67
CA ALA A 99 -5.10 -8.05 5.64
C ALA A 99 -5.21 -9.57 5.85
N THR A 100 -5.11 -10.31 4.75
CA THR A 100 -5.27 -11.76 4.71
C THR A 100 -4.18 -12.41 3.86
N ALA A 101 -3.78 -13.61 4.23
CA ALA A 101 -2.84 -14.44 3.51
C ALA A 101 -3.30 -15.91 3.58
N ILE A 102 -2.98 -16.70 2.55
CA ILE A 102 -3.47 -18.08 2.42
C ILE A 102 -2.33 -19.09 2.54
N ARG A 103 -2.61 -20.21 3.22
CA ARG A 103 -1.77 -21.40 3.29
C ARG A 103 -2.59 -22.61 2.86
N GLU A 104 -2.20 -23.21 1.76
CA GLU A 104 -2.83 -24.41 1.20
C GLU A 104 -1.97 -25.63 1.54
N GLY A 105 -2.55 -26.63 2.21
CA GLY A 105 -1.91 -27.90 2.54
C GLY A 105 -2.75 -29.09 2.13
N GLU A 106 -2.22 -30.31 2.28
CA GLU A 106 -2.93 -31.55 1.96
C GLU A 106 -4.21 -31.70 2.82
N ASP A 107 -4.14 -31.25 4.07
CA ASP A 107 -5.22 -31.35 5.06
C ASP A 107 -6.25 -30.21 4.97
N GLY A 108 -6.03 -29.19 4.14
CA GLY A 108 -6.95 -28.07 3.98
C GLY A 108 -6.32 -26.71 3.65
N VAL A 109 -7.14 -25.67 3.80
CA VAL A 109 -6.81 -24.28 3.53
C VAL A 109 -6.89 -23.47 4.81
N GLU A 110 -5.84 -22.75 5.13
CA GLU A 110 -5.79 -21.81 6.24
C GLU A 110 -5.68 -20.38 5.72
N VAL A 111 -6.39 -19.45 6.35
CA VAL A 111 -6.28 -18.02 6.05
C VAL A 111 -5.84 -17.29 7.32
N ASP A 112 -4.65 -16.72 7.28
CA ASP A 112 -4.10 -15.90 8.35
C ASP A 112 -4.64 -14.47 8.18
N ILE A 113 -5.06 -13.84 9.28
CA ILE A 113 -5.79 -12.58 9.27
C ILE A 113 -5.17 -11.62 10.28
N ALA A 114 -4.68 -10.47 9.81
CA ALA A 114 -4.17 -9.39 10.64
C ALA A 114 -5.13 -8.19 10.58
N ARG A 115 -5.31 -7.49 11.72
CA ARG A 115 -6.16 -6.30 11.83
C ARG A 115 -5.47 -5.23 12.67
N ASN A 116 -5.59 -3.96 12.27
CA ASN A 116 -4.88 -2.84 12.91
C ASN A 116 -5.25 -2.65 14.39
N ASP A 117 -6.51 -2.82 14.76
CA ASP A 117 -7.01 -2.76 16.14
C ASP A 117 -6.92 -4.11 16.88
N GLY A 118 -6.38 -5.15 16.24
CA GLY A 118 -6.31 -6.51 16.76
C GLY A 118 -7.67 -7.21 16.87
N PHE A 119 -7.69 -8.38 17.50
CA PHE A 119 -8.92 -9.11 17.81
C PHE A 119 -9.11 -9.13 19.33
N LEU A 120 -10.27 -8.66 19.81
CA LEU A 120 -10.59 -8.76 21.24
C LEU A 120 -10.54 -10.24 21.65
N SER A 121 -10.09 -10.51 22.88
CA SER A 121 -9.87 -11.84 23.46
C SER A 121 -11.13 -12.68 23.68
N GLY A 122 -12.24 -12.37 22.99
CA GLY A 122 -13.36 -13.25 22.74
C GLY A 122 -13.36 -13.58 21.25
N GLY A 123 -12.71 -14.69 20.89
CA GLY A 123 -12.41 -15.04 19.50
C GLY A 123 -13.61 -14.93 18.58
N PHE A 124 -13.41 -14.30 17.42
CA PHE A 124 -14.22 -14.59 16.25
C PHE A 124 -13.95 -16.06 15.88
N CYS A 125 -14.66 -16.99 16.50
CA CYS A 125 -14.83 -18.31 15.93
C CYS A 125 -15.79 -18.12 14.76
N PHE A 126 -15.24 -18.00 13.56
CA PHE A 126 -15.96 -18.44 12.38
C PHE A 126 -16.25 -19.91 12.63
N ASP A 127 -17.49 -20.22 13.02
CA ASP A 127 -17.89 -21.57 13.35
C ASP A 127 -18.01 -22.35 12.03
N THR A 128 -16.87 -22.84 11.54
CA THR A 128 -16.77 -23.68 10.34
C THR A 128 -17.60 -24.96 10.49
N ALA A 129 -18.03 -25.29 11.71
CA ALA A 129 -18.96 -26.38 12.00
C ALA A 129 -20.35 -26.18 11.39
N ARG A 130 -20.76 -24.95 11.03
CA ARG A 130 -22.08 -24.69 10.44
C ARG A 130 -22.17 -24.99 8.94
N GLU A 131 -21.05 -25.10 8.24
CA GLU A 131 -21.02 -25.27 6.79
C GLU A 131 -20.15 -26.47 6.39
N PRO A 132 -20.76 -27.62 6.01
CA PRO A 132 -20.04 -28.85 5.71
C PRO A 132 -19.00 -28.71 4.58
N GLN A 133 -19.18 -27.77 3.65
CA GLN A 133 -18.20 -27.50 2.59
C GLN A 133 -16.90 -26.86 3.07
N PHE A 134 -16.86 -26.29 4.29
CA PHE A 134 -15.68 -25.63 4.86
C PHE A 134 -14.98 -26.45 5.95
N ARG A 135 -15.20 -27.77 6.01
CA ARG A 135 -14.60 -28.67 7.00
C ARG A 135 -13.06 -28.64 7.03
N ASN A 136 -12.44 -28.36 5.88
CA ASN A 136 -10.99 -28.26 5.74
C ASN A 136 -10.54 -26.79 5.57
N PHE A 137 -11.32 -25.84 6.07
CA PHE A 137 -10.99 -24.42 6.04
C PHE A 137 -10.80 -23.90 7.47
N ARG A 138 -9.73 -23.14 7.72
CA ARG A 138 -9.45 -22.56 9.04
C ARG A 138 -9.05 -21.09 8.93
N ILE A 139 -9.59 -20.28 9.83
CA ILE A 139 -9.13 -18.90 10.03
C ILE A 139 -8.14 -18.87 11.19
N VAL A 140 -7.01 -18.21 10.98
CA VAL A 140 -5.96 -18.02 11.98
C VAL A 140 -5.82 -16.52 12.24
N LEU A 141 -6.03 -16.11 13.48
CA LEU A 141 -5.93 -14.69 13.86
C LEU A 141 -4.48 -14.36 14.19
N VAL A 142 -3.94 -13.36 13.50
CA VAL A 142 -2.60 -12.84 13.74
C VAL A 142 -2.68 -11.75 14.80
N ASN A 143 -1.94 -11.96 15.90
CA ASN A 143 -1.87 -10.98 16.97
C ASN A 143 -1.11 -9.73 16.53
N PRO A 144 -1.62 -8.53 16.83
CA PRO A 144 -0.94 -7.29 16.48
C PRO A 144 0.39 -7.19 17.22
N LYS A 145 1.39 -6.62 16.53
CA LYS A 145 2.70 -6.36 17.13
C LYS A 145 2.62 -5.16 18.09
N SER A 146 3.49 -5.18 19.10
CA SER A 146 3.64 -4.07 20.03
C SER A 146 3.99 -2.78 19.28
N LYS A 147 3.45 -1.65 19.76
CA LYS A 147 3.79 -0.34 19.22
C LYS A 147 5.28 -0.08 19.44
N THR A 148 5.90 0.55 18.45
CA THR A 148 7.32 0.89 18.46
C THR A 148 7.47 2.39 18.69
N MET A 149 8.55 2.77 19.38
CA MET A 149 8.87 4.16 19.69
C MET A 149 10.35 4.42 19.43
N LEU A 150 10.68 5.56 18.82
CA LEU A 150 12.07 5.94 18.62
C LEU A 150 12.79 6.18 19.95
N GLU A 151 14.01 5.63 20.06
CA GLU A 151 14.90 5.93 21.18
C GLU A 151 15.19 7.45 21.26
N ALA A 152 15.40 7.96 22.47
CA ALA A 152 15.60 9.39 22.72
C ALA A 152 16.72 10.01 21.87
N LYS A 153 17.79 9.25 21.58
CA LYS A 153 18.93 9.72 20.77
C LYS A 153 18.63 9.93 19.28
N TYR A 154 17.50 9.41 18.80
CA TYR A 154 17.04 9.56 17.41
C TYR A 154 15.89 10.57 17.26
N ARG A 155 15.49 11.23 18.36
CA ARG A 155 14.55 12.35 18.37
C ARG A 155 15.35 13.62 18.11
N ILE A 156 15.40 14.01 16.84
CA ILE A 156 16.27 15.07 16.35
C ILE A 156 15.48 16.06 15.51
N LYS A 157 16.04 17.25 15.27
CA LYS A 157 15.44 18.28 14.42
C LYS A 157 15.38 17.84 12.96
N ILE A 158 14.45 18.42 12.20
CA ILE A 158 14.31 18.17 10.75
C ILE A 158 15.65 18.41 10.02
N SER A 159 16.37 19.48 10.36
CA SER A 159 17.65 19.81 9.74
C SER A 159 18.72 18.73 9.97
N GLU A 160 18.78 18.18 11.18
CA GLU A 160 19.70 17.10 11.51
C GLU A 160 19.29 15.79 10.84
N ALA A 161 17.99 15.48 10.81
CA ALA A 161 17.46 14.33 10.09
C ALA A 161 17.78 14.41 8.59
N TRP A 162 17.64 15.60 7.99
CA TRP A 162 17.96 15.86 6.59
C TRP A 162 19.44 15.58 6.28
N GLU A 163 20.34 16.06 7.14
CA GLU A 163 21.77 15.80 7.03
C GLU A 163 22.08 14.30 7.15
N ARG A 164 21.53 13.63 8.17
CA ARG A 164 21.74 12.19 8.38
C ARG A 164 21.19 11.36 7.21
N LEU A 165 20.10 11.76 6.58
CA LEU A 165 19.58 11.13 5.36
C LEU A 165 20.45 11.36 4.12
N GLY A 166 21.49 12.20 4.21
CA GLY A 166 22.41 12.47 3.11
C GLY A 166 21.77 13.25 1.97
N LEU A 167 20.74 14.05 2.26
CA LEU A 167 19.97 14.81 1.27
C LEU A 167 20.69 16.08 0.77
N GLY A 168 21.87 16.39 1.31
CA GLY A 168 22.67 17.55 0.93
C GLY A 168 22.11 18.86 1.49
N THR A 169 22.39 19.99 0.83
CA THR A 169 21.90 21.31 1.27
C THR A 169 20.40 21.45 0.99
N ILE A 170 19.64 21.91 1.99
CA ILE A 170 18.20 22.15 1.85
C ILE A 170 17.98 23.35 0.91
N PRO A 171 17.22 23.20 -0.20
CA PRO A 171 16.89 24.33 -1.06
C PRO A 171 16.01 25.35 -0.34
N GLY A 172 16.21 26.65 -0.59
CA GLY A 172 15.45 27.73 0.09
C GLY A 172 13.92 27.58 0.11
N PRO A 173 13.24 27.19 -1.00
CA PRO A 173 11.79 26.96 -1.00
C PRO A 173 11.35 25.78 -0.10
N VAL A 174 12.25 24.82 0.10
CA VAL A 174 12.01 23.64 0.95
C VAL A 174 12.18 24.00 2.42
N VAL A 175 13.16 24.86 2.74
CA VAL A 175 13.35 25.39 4.10
C VAL A 175 12.04 26.00 4.60
N GLN A 176 11.42 26.89 3.83
CA GLN A 176 10.15 27.53 4.21
C GLN A 176 9.02 26.52 4.47
N LYS A 177 8.94 25.44 3.66
CA LYS A 177 7.94 24.39 3.84
C LYS A 177 8.20 23.54 5.08
N LEU A 178 9.45 23.24 5.39
CA LEU A 178 9.81 22.40 6.53
C LEU A 178 9.81 23.19 7.85
N ASP A 179 10.11 24.48 7.81
CA ASP A 179 10.15 25.35 8.99
C ASP A 179 8.82 25.38 9.76
N SER A 180 7.68 25.31 9.04
CA SER A 180 6.35 25.25 9.66
C SER A 180 6.09 23.96 10.45
N PHE A 181 6.92 22.92 10.27
CA PHE A 181 6.83 21.65 10.98
C PHE A 181 8.00 21.43 11.96
N SER A 182 9.01 22.30 11.94
CA SER A 182 10.26 22.13 12.71
C SER A 182 10.04 22.03 14.21
N GLU A 183 9.08 22.77 14.76
CA GLU A 183 8.79 22.77 16.21
C GLU A 183 8.16 21.45 16.69
N ASN A 184 7.38 20.77 15.84
CA ASN A 184 6.63 19.57 16.22
C ASN A 184 7.28 18.27 15.72
N PHE A 185 8.31 18.34 14.86
CA PHE A 185 8.89 17.14 14.27
C PHE A 185 9.48 16.17 15.30
N GLU A 186 10.16 16.70 16.32
CA GLU A 186 10.73 15.88 17.40
C GLU A 186 9.64 15.16 18.19
N GLU A 187 8.55 15.85 18.50
CA GLU A 187 7.42 15.32 19.26
C GLU A 187 6.65 14.26 18.45
N VAL A 188 6.37 14.54 17.18
CA VAL A 188 5.67 13.59 16.30
C VAL A 188 6.53 12.35 16.06
N CYS A 189 7.84 12.49 15.87
CA CYS A 189 8.76 11.33 15.77
C CYS A 189 8.85 10.54 17.09
N ALA A 190 8.49 11.14 18.23
CA ALA A 190 8.48 10.47 19.52
C ALA A 190 7.19 9.67 19.79
N GLU A 191 6.16 9.79 18.94
CA GLU A 191 4.92 9.06 19.09
C GLU A 191 5.10 7.55 18.94
N THR A 192 4.29 6.79 19.69
CA THR A 192 4.24 5.33 19.53
C THR A 192 3.45 4.98 18.27
N VAL A 193 4.10 4.34 17.32
CA VAL A 193 3.50 3.95 16.03
C VAL A 193 3.27 2.44 15.97
N SER A 194 2.19 2.04 15.30
CA SER A 194 1.88 0.64 15.03
C SER A 194 2.37 0.25 13.63
N LEU A 195 2.74 -1.01 13.45
CA LEU A 195 2.91 -1.56 12.11
C LEU A 195 1.56 -1.56 11.39
N HIS A 196 1.57 -1.25 10.10
CA HIS A 196 0.43 -1.53 9.25
C HIS A 196 0.23 -3.04 9.11
N ILE A 197 -1.04 -3.45 8.95
CA ILE A 197 -1.46 -4.85 8.79
C ILE A 197 -0.60 -5.67 7.81
N GLU A 198 -0.15 -5.11 6.69
CA GLU A 198 0.67 -5.83 5.72
C GLU A 198 2.03 -6.22 6.32
N MET A 199 2.65 -5.28 7.02
CA MET A 199 3.92 -5.50 7.73
C MET A 199 3.73 -6.40 8.95
N GLN A 200 2.56 -6.37 9.61
CA GLN A 200 2.23 -7.30 10.69
C GLN A 200 2.17 -8.75 10.19
N LEU A 201 1.61 -9.00 9.00
CA LEU A 201 1.62 -10.33 8.38
C LEU A 201 3.04 -10.80 8.08
N VAL A 202 3.89 -9.94 7.50
CA VAL A 202 5.31 -10.30 7.26
C VAL A 202 6.00 -10.67 8.58
N MET A 203 5.82 -9.85 9.62
CA MET A 203 6.40 -10.12 10.93
C MET A 203 5.86 -11.40 11.57
N HIS A 204 4.62 -11.78 11.31
CA HIS A 204 4.08 -13.06 11.75
C HIS A 204 4.83 -14.23 11.12
N TYR A 205 5.14 -14.15 9.82
CA TYR A 205 5.85 -15.21 9.10
C TYR A 205 7.35 -15.25 9.36
N ASP A 206 7.94 -14.12 9.76
CA ASP A 206 9.34 -14.04 10.16
C ASP A 206 9.60 -14.62 11.57
N GLU A 207 8.57 -14.64 12.42
CA GLU A 207 8.66 -15.29 13.72
C GLU A 207 8.82 -16.81 13.59
N ARG A 208 9.79 -17.36 14.31
CA ARG A 208 10.08 -18.80 14.30
C ARG A 208 8.83 -19.59 14.70
N GLY A 209 8.24 -20.30 13.74
CA GLY A 209 7.14 -21.23 13.97
C GLY A 209 5.92 -21.00 13.08
N ALA A 210 5.79 -19.83 12.43
CA ALA A 210 4.75 -19.62 11.42
C ALA A 210 5.16 -20.27 10.10
N LEU A 211 4.22 -20.95 9.45
CA LEU A 211 4.40 -21.46 8.10
C LEU A 211 4.24 -20.30 7.12
N GLN A 212 5.06 -20.26 6.07
CA GLN A 212 4.97 -19.23 5.03
C GLN A 212 3.64 -19.38 4.25
N PRO A 213 3.09 -18.27 3.72
CA PRO A 213 1.96 -18.34 2.80
C PRO A 213 2.33 -19.16 1.56
N THR A 214 1.37 -19.89 1.00
CA THR A 214 1.58 -20.67 -0.24
C THR A 214 1.34 -19.85 -1.49
N PHE A 215 0.92 -18.60 -1.32
CA PHE A 215 0.63 -17.66 -2.39
C PHE A 215 1.20 -16.30 -2.01
N ASP A 216 2.11 -15.76 -2.83
CA ASP A 216 2.81 -14.48 -2.60
C ASP A 216 1.88 -13.27 -2.85
N TYR A 217 0.73 -13.24 -2.18
CA TYR A 217 -0.25 -12.19 -2.27
C TYR A 217 -0.98 -11.98 -0.95
N PHE A 218 -1.06 -10.73 -0.51
CA PHE A 218 -1.91 -10.33 0.61
C PHE A 218 -3.20 -9.68 0.13
N GLY A 219 -4.33 -10.26 0.52
CA GLY A 219 -5.64 -9.68 0.33
C GLY A 219 -5.87 -8.59 1.37
N CYS A 220 -5.92 -7.33 0.91
CA CYS A 220 -6.18 -6.18 1.75
C CYS A 220 -7.52 -5.55 1.37
N ARG A 221 -8.28 -5.07 2.35
CA ARG A 221 -9.52 -4.33 2.08
C ARG A 221 -9.25 -3.03 1.31
N LYS A 222 -8.24 -2.28 1.77
CA LYS A 222 -7.81 -1.03 1.15
C LYS A 222 -6.58 -1.28 0.28
N LYS A 223 -6.33 -0.35 -0.65
CA LYS A 223 -5.05 -0.30 -1.36
C LYS A 223 -3.92 -0.11 -0.34
N THR A 224 -2.78 -0.70 -0.61
CA THR A 224 -1.57 -0.64 0.23
C THR A 224 -0.93 0.74 0.15
N CYS A 225 -0.38 1.21 1.28
CA CYS A 225 0.33 2.49 1.31
C CYS A 225 1.72 2.40 0.68
N LEU A 226 2.31 3.54 0.34
CA LEU A 226 3.64 3.58 -0.28
C LEU A 226 4.69 2.84 0.56
N LEU A 227 4.63 2.99 1.89
CA LEU A 227 5.56 2.35 2.83
C LEU A 227 5.47 0.82 2.75
N CYS A 228 4.25 0.29 2.89
CA CYS A 228 4.00 -1.15 2.89
C CYS A 228 4.32 -1.77 1.53
N GLU A 229 3.91 -1.13 0.43
CA GLU A 229 4.16 -1.66 -0.91
C GLU A 229 5.66 -1.73 -1.21
N THR A 230 6.39 -0.67 -0.89
CA THR A 230 7.84 -0.62 -1.12
C THR A 230 8.56 -1.67 -0.27
N PHE A 231 8.14 -1.82 0.99
CA PHE A 231 8.67 -2.86 1.88
C PHE A 231 8.38 -4.28 1.34
N LEU A 232 7.14 -4.58 0.99
CA LEU A 232 6.75 -5.91 0.48
C LEU A 232 7.48 -6.27 -0.82
N ARG A 233 7.73 -5.29 -1.70
CA ARG A 233 8.53 -5.49 -2.93
C ARG A 233 10.01 -5.72 -2.66
N GLY A 234 10.52 -5.21 -1.54
CA GLY A 234 11.93 -5.35 -1.17
C GLY A 234 12.28 -6.66 -0.46
N LEU A 235 11.27 -7.50 -0.15
CA LEU A 235 11.48 -8.83 0.40
C LEU A 235 12.11 -9.77 -0.63
N PRO A 236 12.86 -10.81 -0.20
CA PRO A 236 13.45 -11.79 -1.11
C PRO A 236 12.41 -12.54 -1.96
N SER A 237 11.24 -12.83 -1.38
CA SER A 237 10.03 -13.23 -2.10
C SER A 237 9.04 -12.06 -2.07
N PRO A 238 8.96 -11.26 -3.14
CA PRO A 238 8.08 -10.11 -3.17
C PRO A 238 6.61 -10.50 -3.03
N VAL A 239 5.91 -9.88 -2.09
CA VAL A 239 4.49 -10.12 -1.87
C VAL A 239 3.65 -9.09 -2.60
N ALA A 240 2.73 -9.56 -3.46
CA ALA A 240 1.81 -8.69 -4.18
C ALA A 240 0.60 -8.29 -3.33
N THR A 241 -0.04 -7.16 -3.66
CA THR A 241 -1.34 -6.76 -3.09
C THR A 241 -2.28 -6.30 -4.20
N ARG A 242 -3.52 -5.91 -3.85
CA ARG A 242 -4.53 -5.41 -4.81
C ARG A 242 -4.07 -4.15 -5.56
N GLY A 243 -3.06 -3.45 -5.05
CA GLY A 243 -2.52 -2.22 -5.62
C GLY A 243 -2.26 -1.18 -4.55
N ARG A 244 -1.73 -0.02 -4.96
CA ARG A 244 -1.33 1.08 -4.08
C ARG A 244 -2.14 2.34 -4.29
N HIS A 245 -2.24 3.17 -3.24
CA HIS A 245 -2.74 4.55 -3.34
C HIS A 245 -1.63 5.60 -3.34
N GLY A 246 -0.36 5.20 -3.15
CA GLY A 246 0.80 6.10 -3.27
C GLY A 246 1.01 7.08 -2.10
N VAL A 247 0.07 7.18 -1.17
CA VAL A 247 0.22 8.07 0.00
C VAL A 247 1.15 7.41 1.03
N CYS A 248 2.06 8.22 1.58
CA CYS A 248 2.93 7.87 2.67
C CYS A 248 2.27 8.33 3.99
N TYR A 249 1.96 7.39 4.88
CA TYR A 249 1.40 7.72 6.19
C TYR A 249 2.51 7.72 7.23
N PRO A 250 2.73 8.84 7.95
CA PRO A 250 3.76 8.91 8.99
C PRO A 250 3.46 8.14 10.27
N ALA A 251 2.19 7.78 10.50
CA ALA A 251 1.76 7.03 11.68
C ALA A 251 2.11 5.53 11.64
N SER A 252 3.01 5.11 10.74
CA SER A 252 3.32 3.71 10.47
C SER A 252 4.73 3.36 10.95
N ALA A 253 4.84 2.34 11.79
CA ALA A 253 6.12 1.77 12.18
C ALA A 253 6.77 0.97 11.04
N VAL A 254 8.03 0.58 11.23
CA VAL A 254 8.75 -0.35 10.36
C VAL A 254 9.04 -1.63 11.13
N PRO A 255 9.02 -2.81 10.48
CA PRO A 255 9.35 -4.08 11.10
C PRO A 255 10.66 -4.06 11.90
N GLU A 256 10.60 -4.45 13.17
CA GLU A 256 11.80 -4.76 13.95
C GLU A 256 12.06 -6.27 13.91
N SER A 257 12.95 -6.72 13.02
CA SER A 257 13.42 -8.10 12.97
C SER A 257 14.94 -8.22 12.95
N LYS A 258 15.44 -9.35 13.47
CA LYS A 258 16.84 -9.80 13.34
C LYS A 258 17.11 -10.56 12.03
N SER A 259 16.10 -10.67 11.18
CA SER A 259 16.18 -11.33 9.88
C SER A 259 16.91 -10.44 8.89
N GLY A 260 17.98 -10.95 8.30
CA GLY A 260 18.75 -10.22 7.29
C GLY A 260 17.91 -9.83 6.07
N ASP A 261 16.90 -10.62 5.75
CA ASP A 261 15.97 -10.35 4.65
C ASP A 261 15.10 -9.12 4.94
N ILE A 262 14.61 -8.99 6.17
CA ILE A 262 13.86 -7.82 6.61
C ILE A 262 14.77 -6.60 6.68
N GLU A 263 16.00 -6.74 7.18
CA GLU A 263 16.97 -5.65 7.19
C GLU A 263 17.25 -5.10 5.78
N VAL A 264 17.42 -6.00 4.79
CA VAL A 264 17.60 -5.60 3.39
C VAL A 264 16.36 -4.88 2.86
N ALA A 265 15.15 -5.39 3.13
CA ALA A 265 13.91 -4.75 2.71
C ALA A 265 13.75 -3.34 3.31
N ILE A 266 14.14 -3.15 4.58
CA ILE A 266 14.14 -1.84 5.24
C ILE A 266 15.16 -0.88 4.61
N GLN A 267 16.36 -1.35 4.29
CA GLN A 267 17.36 -0.53 3.60
C GLN A 267 16.90 -0.11 2.20
N GLN A 268 16.23 -1.01 1.47
CA GLN A 268 15.64 -0.67 0.17
C GLN A 268 14.51 0.34 0.31
N LEU A 269 13.67 0.19 1.35
CA LEU A 269 12.62 1.14 1.68
C LEU A 269 13.19 2.53 1.96
N GLU A 270 14.22 2.63 2.80
CA GLU A 270 14.90 3.89 3.09
C GLU A 270 15.43 4.54 1.79
N LYS A 271 16.14 3.78 0.96
CA LYS A 271 16.67 4.26 -0.33
C LYS A 271 15.56 4.77 -1.25
N SER A 272 14.43 4.06 -1.30
CA SER A 272 13.28 4.47 -2.11
C SER A 272 12.66 5.77 -1.61
N LEU A 273 12.48 5.93 -0.29
CA LEU A 273 11.93 7.15 0.31
C LEU A 273 12.85 8.35 0.07
N VAL A 274 14.15 8.17 0.28
CA VAL A 274 15.17 9.19 -0.04
C VAL A 274 15.15 9.53 -1.53
N GLY A 275 14.99 8.53 -2.40
CA GLY A 275 14.83 8.72 -3.84
C GLY A 275 13.61 9.57 -4.19
N HIS A 276 12.46 9.31 -3.55
CA HIS A 276 11.24 10.11 -3.74
C HIS A 276 11.41 11.55 -3.27
N ILE A 277 12.08 11.77 -2.13
CA ILE A 277 12.41 13.12 -1.66
C ILE A 277 13.29 13.83 -2.69
N ARG A 278 14.36 13.19 -3.18
CA ARG A 278 15.23 13.76 -4.22
C ARG A 278 14.51 14.04 -5.54
N GLY A 279 13.60 13.16 -5.95
CA GLY A 279 12.74 13.36 -7.13
C GLY A 279 11.90 14.62 -6.99
N PHE A 280 11.21 14.76 -5.85
CA PHE A 280 10.44 15.96 -5.53
C PHE A 280 11.30 17.24 -5.55
N LEU A 281 12.52 17.19 -5.02
CA LEU A 281 13.46 18.31 -5.08
C LEU A 281 13.85 18.68 -6.51
N SER A 282 14.07 17.68 -7.36
CA SER A 282 14.42 17.88 -8.77
C SER A 282 13.26 18.54 -9.53
N ASP A 283 12.03 18.11 -9.28
CA ASP A 283 10.84 18.70 -9.90
C ASP A 283 10.68 20.17 -9.52
N LEU A 284 10.87 20.51 -8.25
CA LEU A 284 10.84 21.90 -7.79
C LEU A 284 11.88 22.78 -8.49
N THR A 285 13.08 22.24 -8.78
CA THR A 285 14.10 22.99 -9.50
C THR A 285 13.77 23.18 -10.99
N ASN A 286 13.14 22.17 -11.62
CA ASN A 286 12.75 22.21 -13.03
C ASN A 286 11.59 23.18 -13.29
N LEU A 287 10.59 23.21 -12.40
CA LEU A 287 9.49 24.18 -12.43
C LEU A 287 9.98 25.64 -12.41
N ARG A 288 11.12 25.90 -11.76
CA ARG A 288 11.70 27.25 -11.66
C ARG A 288 12.48 27.67 -12.92
N GLN A 289 12.94 26.71 -13.73
CA GLN A 289 13.68 26.99 -14.97
C GLN A 289 12.76 27.08 -16.19
N GLY A 290 11.58 26.48 -16.15
CA GLY A 290 10.55 26.57 -17.19
C GLY A 290 9.65 27.79 -17.04
N GLY A 291 10.18 28.99 -17.27
CA GLY A 291 9.34 30.19 -17.44
C GLY A 291 8.54 30.11 -18.74
N LEU A 292 7.20 30.18 -18.62
CA LEU A 292 6.23 30.40 -19.71
C LEU A 292 6.16 29.32 -20.82
N ALA A 293 5.65 28.15 -20.47
CA ALA A 293 4.79 27.39 -21.38
C ALA A 293 3.63 26.83 -20.56
N VAL A 294 2.45 27.43 -20.74
CA VAL A 294 1.19 26.85 -20.25
C VAL A 294 0.97 25.57 -21.05
N ASN A 295 1.50 24.45 -20.56
CA ASN A 295 1.01 23.14 -20.91
C ASN A 295 -0.01 22.79 -19.84
N ILE A 296 -1.27 22.71 -20.27
CA ILE A 296 -2.38 22.17 -19.50
C ILE A 296 -1.92 20.84 -18.90
N ALA A 297 -1.86 20.78 -17.57
CA ALA A 297 -1.50 19.59 -16.83
C ALA A 297 -2.54 18.50 -17.14
N GLN A 298 -2.13 17.48 -17.89
CA GLN A 298 -2.81 16.20 -17.81
C GLN A 298 -2.38 15.53 -16.50
N SER A 299 -3.37 15.08 -15.75
CA SER A 299 -3.26 14.49 -14.42
C SER A 299 -2.24 13.34 -14.35
N ASP A 300 -1.60 13.23 -13.19
CA ASP A 300 -0.62 12.19 -12.79
C ASP A 300 -1.18 10.75 -12.76
N MET A 301 -2.36 10.51 -13.36
CA MET A 301 -2.91 9.17 -13.60
C MET A 301 -2.39 8.49 -14.87
N VAL A 302 -1.59 9.17 -15.71
CA VAL A 302 -1.14 8.64 -17.03
C VAL A 302 0.36 8.33 -17.09
N SER A 303 1.15 8.64 -16.05
CA SER A 303 2.60 8.44 -16.08
C SER A 303 3.04 6.95 -16.06
N ASP A 304 2.17 6.03 -15.63
CA ASP A 304 2.40 4.57 -15.73
C ASP A 304 2.04 3.96 -17.10
N PHE A 305 1.51 4.75 -18.05
CA PHE A 305 1.28 4.31 -19.43
C PHE A 305 2.45 4.61 -20.38
N SER A 306 3.44 5.39 -19.96
CA SER A 306 4.54 5.87 -20.84
C SER A 306 5.71 4.90 -20.98
N ARG A 307 5.44 3.58 -20.95
CA ARG A 307 6.45 2.53 -21.24
C ARG A 307 6.04 1.56 -22.34
N PHE A 308 5.08 1.92 -23.19
CA PHE A 308 4.81 1.16 -24.41
C PHE A 308 5.63 1.71 -25.58
N THR A 309 6.38 0.85 -26.24
CA THR A 309 7.05 1.18 -27.51
C THR A 309 5.98 1.51 -28.57
N LEU A 310 6.30 2.39 -29.53
CA LEU A 310 5.40 2.78 -30.63
C LEU A 310 4.81 1.54 -31.36
N GLU A 311 5.63 0.50 -31.51
CA GLU A 311 5.26 -0.77 -32.14
C GLU A 311 4.20 -1.55 -31.35
N GLU A 312 4.20 -1.44 -30.03
CA GLU A 312 3.29 -2.18 -29.15
C GLU A 312 1.92 -1.51 -29.06
N ARG A 313 1.88 -0.18 -29.19
CA ARG A 313 0.64 0.58 -29.41
C ARG A 313 0.02 0.21 -30.76
N GLN A 314 0.84 0.15 -31.81
CA GLN A 314 0.36 -0.18 -33.15
C GLN A 314 -0.16 -1.62 -33.25
N ARG A 315 0.43 -2.58 -32.53
CA ARG A 315 -0.11 -3.96 -32.40
C ARG A 315 -1.46 -3.99 -31.70
N ARG A 316 -1.66 -3.20 -30.64
CA ARG A 316 -2.95 -3.17 -29.92
C ARG A 316 -4.04 -2.49 -30.75
N GLU A 317 -3.72 -1.41 -31.47
CA GLU A 317 -4.65 -0.77 -32.39
C GLU A 317 -5.06 -1.74 -33.53
N GLN A 318 -4.11 -2.52 -34.05
CA GLN A 318 -4.43 -3.59 -35.03
C GLN A 318 -5.29 -4.71 -34.42
N HIS A 319 -5.04 -5.10 -33.18
CA HIS A 319 -5.81 -6.15 -32.50
C HIS A 319 -7.24 -5.71 -32.18
N VAL A 320 -7.44 -4.45 -31.78
CA VAL A 320 -8.76 -3.86 -31.54
C VAL A 320 -9.53 -3.73 -32.86
N SER A 321 -8.88 -3.23 -33.91
CA SER A 321 -9.46 -3.16 -35.26
C SER A 321 -9.89 -4.54 -35.80
N LEU A 322 -9.10 -5.59 -35.56
CA LEU A 322 -9.45 -6.95 -35.95
C LEU A 322 -10.67 -7.47 -35.17
N PHE A 323 -10.75 -7.18 -33.88
CA PHE A 323 -11.88 -7.60 -33.04
C PHE A 323 -13.18 -6.88 -33.42
N GLU A 324 -13.12 -5.57 -33.68
CA GLU A 324 -14.27 -4.77 -34.13
C GLU A 324 -14.78 -5.23 -35.51
N ASN A 325 -13.86 -5.60 -36.41
CA ASN A 325 -14.21 -6.19 -37.71
C ASN A 325 -14.85 -7.58 -37.56
N GLU A 326 -14.37 -8.42 -36.63
CA GLU A 326 -15.00 -9.72 -36.36
C GLU A 326 -16.39 -9.61 -35.73
N GLU A 327 -16.60 -8.63 -34.84
CA GLU A 327 -17.94 -8.37 -34.28
C GLU A 327 -18.90 -7.85 -35.34
N THR A 328 -18.47 -6.91 -36.18
CA THR A 328 -19.33 -6.37 -37.25
C THR A 328 -19.69 -7.42 -38.30
N MET A 329 -18.79 -8.35 -38.64
CA MET A 329 -19.12 -9.48 -39.53
C MET A 329 -20.11 -10.45 -38.88
N LYS A 330 -19.95 -10.78 -37.59
CA LYS A 330 -20.90 -11.65 -36.88
C LYS A 330 -22.27 -11.00 -36.74
N GLN A 331 -22.32 -9.67 -36.59
CA GLN A 331 -23.56 -8.92 -36.47
C GLN A 331 -24.27 -8.75 -37.83
N SER A 332 -23.53 -8.65 -38.94
CA SER A 332 -24.11 -8.65 -40.29
C SER A 332 -24.65 -10.01 -40.71
N ASP A 333 -23.98 -11.11 -40.33
CA ASP A 333 -24.42 -12.47 -40.64
C ASP A 333 -25.72 -12.83 -39.89
N LEU A 334 -25.91 -12.28 -38.69
CA LEU A 334 -27.14 -12.45 -37.91
C LEU A 334 -28.35 -11.67 -38.46
N LEU A 335 -28.09 -10.64 -39.29
CA LEU A 335 -29.12 -9.81 -39.94
C LEU A 335 -29.50 -10.32 -41.33
N MET A 336 -28.82 -11.37 -41.84
CA MET A 336 -29.04 -11.96 -43.17
C MET A 336 -29.65 -13.38 -43.12
N MET A 337 -30.12 -13.83 -41.94
CA MET A 337 -30.94 -15.03 -41.74
C MET A 337 -32.35 -14.66 -41.26
#